data_AF-A0A2U0A2L8-F1
#
_entry.id   AF-A0A2U0A2L8-F1
#
_cell.length_a   1.000
_cell.length_b   1.000
_cell.length_c   1.000
_cell.angle_alpha   90.00
_cell.angle_beta   90.00
_cell.angle_gamma   90.00
#
_symmetry.space_group_name_H-M   'P 1'
#
loop_
_entity.id
_entity.type
_entity.pdbx_description
1 polymer ?
#
loop_
_entity_poly.entity_id
_entity_poly.type
_entity_poly.pdbx_seq_one_letter_code
_entity_poly.pdbx_strand_id
1 'polypeptide(L)' 'MISDCQLLFAGSIGGPAAAKVVRAGVHPIKKPQAVAAREEVASLQRVIGRDASPWLAKVMGQDPEARIRFEQEADV' A
#
# COMPACT_ATOMS: atom_id res chain seq x y z
N MET A 1 14.30 2.02 -10.94
CA MET A 1 14.04 0.80 -10.15
C MET A 1 13.01 1.16 -9.09
N ILE A 2 12.01 0.32 -8.82
CA ILE A 2 10.76 0.52 -8.03
C ILE A 2 9.54 1.15 -8.74
N SER A 3 9.62 1.45 -10.04
CA SER A 3 8.50 2.03 -10.80
C SER A 3 7.34 1.05 -11.07
N ASP A 4 7.59 -0.24 -10.88
CA ASP A 4 6.64 -1.34 -11.02
C ASP A 4 6.01 -1.77 -9.68
N CYS A 5 6.45 -1.19 -8.57
CA CYS A 5 5.97 -1.50 -7.23
C CYS A 5 4.80 -0.57 -6.85
N GLN A 6 3.81 -1.09 -6.11
CA GLN A 6 2.68 -0.28 -5.63
C GLN A 6 2.85 0.18 -4.18
N LEU A 7 3.66 -0.54 -3.41
CA LEU A 7 3.91 -0.29 -2.00
C LEU A 7 5.41 -0.21 -1.74
N LEU A 8 5.82 0.75 -0.91
CA LEU A 8 7.20 0.87 -0.42
C LEU A 8 7.19 0.85 1.10
N PHE A 9 7.81 -0.17 1.70
CA PHE A 9 8.00 -0.25 3.14
C PHE A 9 9.38 0.29 3.49
N ALA A 10 9.45 1.30 4.35
CA ALA A 10 10.69 1.95 4.73
C ALA A 10 10.78 2.19 6.24
N GLY A 11 11.95 1.90 6.82
CA GLY A 11 12.24 2.23 8.22
C GLY A 11 12.22 3.74 8.48
N SER A 12 12.84 4.47 7.57
CA SER A 12 12.80 5.92 7.51
C SER A 12 12.77 6.38 6.06
N ILE A 13 12.07 7.48 5.80
CA ILE A 13 12.03 8.14 4.49
C ILE A 13 11.87 9.64 4.72
N GLY A 14 12.72 10.44 4.08
CA GLY A 14 12.63 11.90 4.14
C GLY A 14 11.46 12.43 3.32
N GLY A 15 10.89 13.57 3.72
CA GLY A 15 9.74 14.20 3.05
C GLY A 15 9.90 14.35 1.54
N PRO A 16 11.02 14.91 1.02
CA PRO A 16 11.24 15.03 -0.42
C PRO A 16 11.28 13.68 -1.16
N ALA A 17 11.83 12.63 -0.53
CA ALA A 17 11.87 11.30 -1.12
C ALA A 17 10.48 10.66 -1.14
N ALA A 18 9.74 10.74 -0.04
CA ALA A 18 8.35 10.28 0.03
C ALA A 18 7.47 10.97 -1.02
N ALA A 19 7.65 12.27 -1.20
CA ALA A 19 6.91 13.04 -2.19
C ALA A 19 7.24 12.63 -3.64
N LYS A 20 8.45 12.14 -3.92
CA LYS A 20 8.81 11.56 -5.23
C LYS A 20 8.21 10.17 -5.42
N VAL A 21 8.20 9.34 -4.37
CA VAL A 21 7.61 7.99 -4.37
C VAL A 21 6.10 8.05 -4.65
N VAL A 22 5.39 8.96 -3.98
CA VAL A 22 3.95 9.20 -4.22
C VAL A 22 3.71 9.67 -5.66
N ARG A 23 4.53 10.60 -6.17
CA ARG A 23 4.43 11.06 -7.58
C ARG A 23 4.67 9.94 -8.60
N ALA A 24 5.45 8.92 -8.24
CA ALA A 24 5.69 7.74 -9.06
C ALA A 24 4.55 6.70 -8.97
N GLY A 25 3.47 6.97 -8.24
CA GLY A 25 2.34 6.05 -8.07
C GLY A 25 2.58 4.95 -7.03
N VAL A 26 3.63 5.09 -6.21
CA VAL A 26 3.96 4.13 -5.15
C VAL A 26 3.50 4.68 -3.81
N HIS A 27 2.83 3.88 -3.00
CA HIS A 27 2.37 4.28 -1.67
C HIS A 27 3.43 3.95 -0.60
N PRO A 28 4.07 4.95 0.04
CA PRO A 28 5.07 4.72 1.08
C PRO A 28 4.42 4.41 2.44
N ILE A 29 4.93 3.37 3.11
CA ILE A 29 4.53 2.94 4.45
C ILE A 29 5.75 3.01 5.36
N LYS A 30 5.64 3.80 6.43
CA LYS A 30 6.70 3.95 7.44
C LYS A 30 6.61 2.81 8.46
N LYS A 31 7.69 2.04 8.62
CA LYS A 31 7.82 0.94 9.58
C LYS A 31 9.07 1.14 10.44
N PRO A 32 8.99 1.93 11.52
CA PRO A 32 10.17 2.29 12.32
C PRO A 32 10.92 1.07 12.88
N GLN A 33 10.20 0.01 13.22
CA GLN A 33 10.76 -1.27 13.64
C GLN A 33 11.02 -2.15 12.41
N ALA A 34 12.29 -2.43 12.16
CA ALA A 34 12.67 -3.36 11.11
C ALA A 34 12.37 -4.81 11.55
N VAL A 35 11.62 -5.51 10.72
CA VAL A 35 11.44 -6.96 10.77
C VAL A 35 11.93 -7.58 9.47
N ALA A 36 12.04 -8.90 9.41
CA ALA A 36 12.40 -9.55 8.16
C ALA A 36 11.34 -9.22 7.08
N ALA A 37 11.78 -8.89 5.87
CA ALA A 37 10.86 -8.49 4.79
C ALA A 37 9.77 -9.55 4.51
N ARG A 38 10.10 -10.85 4.66
CA ARG A 38 9.12 -11.93 4.50
C ARG A 38 8.04 -11.93 5.59
N GLU A 39 8.40 -11.55 6.81
CA GLU A 39 7.44 -11.42 7.92
C GLU A 39 6.49 -10.26 7.67
N GLU A 40 7.01 -9.13 7.17
CA GLU A 40 6.18 -7.97 6.83
C GLU A 40 5.23 -8.28 5.68
N VAL A 41 5.69 -8.98 4.64
CA VAL A 41 4.83 -9.44 3.54
C VAL A 41 3.74 -10.38 4.04
N ALA A 42 4.06 -11.33 4.93
CA ALA A 42 3.06 -12.22 5.52
C ALA A 42 2.03 -11.45 6.35
N SER A 43 2.46 -10.44 7.11
CA SER A 43 1.55 -9.56 7.84
C SER A 43 0.64 -8.78 6.90
N LEU A 44 1.22 -8.23 5.83
CA LEU A 44 0.50 -7.48 4.83
C LEU A 44 -0.58 -8.33 4.13
N GLN A 45 -0.24 -9.56 3.75
CA GLN A 45 -1.17 -10.49 3.11
C GLN A 45 -2.39 -10.83 3.98
N ARG A 46 -2.23 -10.88 5.31
CA ARG A 46 -3.36 -11.09 6.24
C ARG A 46 -4.34 -9.92 6.24
N VAL A 47 -3.85 -8.69 6.07
CA VAL A 47 -4.66 -7.46 6.07
C VAL A 47 -5.30 -7.21 4.70
N ILE A 48 -4.55 -7.44 3.63
CA ILE A 48 -4.94 -7.03 2.27
C ILE A 48 -5.86 -8.06 1.59
N GLY A 49 -5.86 -9.33 2.00
CA GLY A 49 -6.60 -10.44 1.38
C GLY A 49 -7.88 -10.08 0.61
N ARG A 50 -9.06 -10.18 1.25
CA ARG A 50 -10.35 -9.78 0.64
C ARG A 50 -10.68 -8.30 0.81
N ASP A 51 -10.06 -7.66 1.79
CA ASP A 51 -10.41 -6.30 2.23
C ASP A 51 -9.37 -5.26 1.78
N ALA A 52 -8.67 -5.55 0.68
CA ALA A 52 -7.81 -4.57 0.02
C ALA A 52 -8.63 -3.31 -0.31
N SER A 53 -8.09 -2.14 0.03
CA SER A 53 -8.69 -0.87 -0.38
C SER A 53 -8.94 -0.83 -1.90
N PRO A 54 -9.93 -0.07 -2.41
CA PRO A 54 -10.38 -0.18 -3.80
C PRO A 54 -9.28 0.03 -4.84
N TRP A 55 -8.33 0.95 -4.56
CA TRP A 55 -7.21 1.23 -5.45
C TRP A 55 -6.25 0.03 -5.56
N LEU A 56 -5.99 -0.64 -4.43
CA LEU A 56 -5.07 -1.77 -4.38
C LEU A 56 -5.72 -3.05 -4.90
N ALA A 57 -7.00 -3.28 -4.55
CA ALA A 57 -7.81 -4.34 -5.13
C ALA A 57 -7.82 -4.26 -6.67
N LYS A 58 -7.89 -3.04 -7.22
CA LYS A 58 -7.80 -2.80 -8.66
C LYS A 58 -6.47 -3.23 -9.25
N VAL A 59 -5.35 -2.86 -8.63
CA VAL A 59 -4.02 -3.25 -9.13
C VAL A 59 -3.75 -4.75 -8.95
N MET A 60 -4.35 -5.38 -7.94
CA MET A 60 -4.29 -6.83 -7.72
C MET A 60 -5.21 -7.64 -8.65
N GLY A 61 -6.00 -6.98 -9.52
CA GLY A 61 -6.87 -7.66 -10.49
C GLY A 61 -8.18 -8.21 -9.92
N GLN A 62 -8.62 -7.76 -8.73
CA GLN A 62 -9.91 -8.18 -8.16
C GLN A 62 -11.09 -7.58 -8.94
N ASP A 63 -12.20 -8.31 -9.11
CA ASP A 63 -13.35 -7.85 -9.88
C ASP A 63 -14.00 -6.58 -9.32
N PRO A 64 -14.60 -5.71 -10.16
CA PRO A 64 -15.22 -4.45 -9.74
C PRO A 64 -16.25 -4.60 -8.61
N GLU A 65 -17.01 -5.69 -8.62
CA GLU A 65 -18.04 -6.01 -7.61
C GLU A 65 -17.43 -6.20 -6.21
N ALA A 66 -16.20 -6.70 -6.13
CA ALA A 66 -15.47 -6.85 -4.87
C ALA A 66 -14.93 -5.52 -4.31
N ARG A 67 -14.92 -4.44 -5.11
CA ARG A 67 -14.34 -3.12 -4.75
C ARG A 67 -15.34 -2.15 -4.12
N ILE A 68 -16.63 -2.52 -4.06
CA ILE A 68 -17.75 -1.64 -3.68
C ILE A 68 -17.85 -1.41 -2.16
N ARG A 69 -17.11 -2.18 -1.34
CA ARG A 69 -17.26 -2.19 0.13
C ARG A 69 -16.75 -0.98 0.90
N PHE A 70 -16.05 -0.05 0.27
CA PHE A 70 -15.51 1.14 0.94
C PHE A 70 -16.32 2.37 0.54
N GLU A 71 -17.39 2.67 1.28
CA GLU A 71 -17.94 4.03 1.34
C GLU A 71 -16.83 4.94 1.87
N GLN A 72 -16.44 5.94 1.08
CA GLN A 72 -15.52 6.98 1.54
C GLN A 72 -16.24 7.81 2.60
N GLU A 73 -15.95 7.56 3.87
CA GLU A 73 -16.06 8.60 4.88
C GLU A 73 -14.95 9.61 4.56
N ALA A 74 -15.30 10.61 3.75
CA ALA A 74 -14.47 11.77 3.56
C ALA A 74 -14.46 12.49 4.92
N ASP A 75 -13.32 12.43 5.62
CA ASP A 75 -13.09 13.22 6.83
C ASP A 75 -13.48 14.69 6.56
N VAL A 76 -14.43 15.16 7.38
CA VAL A 76 -15.04 16.50 7.41
C VAL A 76 -14.06 17.54 7.93
#